data_AF-H8X9R2-F1
#
_entry.id   AF-H8X9R2-F1
#
_cell.length_a   1.000
_cell.length_b   1.000
_cell.length_c   1.000
_cell.angle_alpha   90.00
_cell.angle_beta   90.00
_cell.angle_gamma   90.00
#
_symmetry.space_group_name_H-M   'P 1'
#
loop_
_entity.id
_entity.type
_entity.pdbx_description
1 polymer ?
#
loop_
_entity_poly.entity_id
_entity_poly.type
_entity_poly.pdbx_seq_one_letter_code
_entity_poly.pdbx_strand_id
1 'polypeptide(L)'
;MAMIPAAYIPPLRFNLVQPNLYRGAYPRQPNFKFLETLKLKTIISLTPEPITSETDPVFYQWAQEQSICLIHLECASGGKGKKRSVPLDYDLALTALNLMIHNKNQPIFIHCLNGGQITSLLVACLRKLQFWSAISIFSEFINFTTNITVNDRLFVTNFHGTVKISSKNKVPWLWVGVSKHLVMNHPKLKVIEIDDAQDGNINAEFVN
;
A
#
# COMPACT_ATOMS: atom_id res chain seq x y z
N MET A 1 0.94 17.20 -40.58
CA MET A 1 0.72 17.78 -39.24
C MET A 1 1.10 16.72 -38.24
N ALA A 2 2.20 16.89 -37.50
CA ALA A 2 2.65 15.88 -36.54
C ALA A 2 1.67 15.87 -35.34
N MET A 3 0.99 14.77 -35.10
CA MET A 3 0.16 14.62 -33.91
C MET A 3 1.07 14.33 -32.72
N ILE A 4 1.05 15.21 -31.72
CA ILE A 4 1.69 14.93 -30.44
C ILE A 4 0.81 13.90 -29.71
N PRO A 5 1.33 12.72 -29.34
CA PRO A 5 0.54 11.73 -28.60
C PRO A 5 0.11 12.31 -27.25
N ALA A 6 -1.08 11.92 -26.79
CA ALA A 6 -1.61 12.37 -25.51
C ALA A 6 -0.63 12.04 -24.37
N ALA A 7 -0.31 13.03 -23.54
CA ALA A 7 0.61 12.86 -22.43
C ALA A 7 0.00 11.95 -21.36
N TYR A 8 0.79 10.97 -20.89
CA TYR A 8 0.45 10.19 -19.71
C TYR A 8 0.82 10.97 -18.45
N ILE A 9 -0.15 11.17 -17.56
CA ILE A 9 0.02 11.98 -16.35
C ILE A 9 -0.03 11.05 -15.14
N PRO A 10 1.10 10.68 -14.50
CA PRO A 10 1.05 9.86 -13.30
C PRO A 10 0.37 10.60 -12.13
N PRO A 11 -0.24 9.89 -11.18
CA PRO A 11 -0.72 10.50 -9.94
C PRO A 11 0.41 11.24 -9.21
N LEU A 12 0.05 12.25 -8.41
CA LEU A 12 1.02 12.95 -7.56
C LEU A 12 1.77 11.94 -6.67
N ARG A 13 3.10 12.11 -6.53
CA ARG A 13 3.98 11.20 -5.77
C ARG A 13 3.93 9.74 -6.23
N PHE A 14 3.61 9.50 -7.51
CA PHE A 14 3.71 8.18 -8.09
C PHE A 14 5.14 7.64 -7.96
N ASN A 15 5.28 6.37 -7.56
CA ASN A 15 6.54 5.63 -7.66
C ASN A 15 6.31 4.12 -7.67
N LEU A 16 7.27 3.38 -8.21
CA LEU A 16 7.40 1.93 -8.05
C LEU A 16 8.00 1.63 -6.66
N VAL A 17 7.27 0.91 -5.80
CA VAL A 17 7.77 0.49 -4.49
C VAL A 17 8.56 -0.81 -4.61
N GLN A 18 7.99 -1.76 -5.35
CA GLN A 18 8.54 -3.07 -5.71
C GLN A 18 7.94 -3.50 -7.05
N PRO A 19 8.48 -4.52 -7.76
CA PRO A 19 7.84 -5.04 -8.97
C PRO A 19 6.35 -5.33 -8.77
N ASN A 20 5.52 -4.75 -9.64
CA ASN A 20 4.05 -4.79 -9.61
C ASN A 20 3.37 -4.08 -8.43
N LEU A 21 4.12 -3.48 -7.50
CA LEU A 21 3.59 -2.72 -6.37
C LEU A 21 3.95 -1.24 -6.52
N TYR A 22 2.93 -0.42 -6.73
CA TYR A 22 3.04 1.01 -6.99
C TYR A 22 2.40 1.81 -5.87
N ARG A 23 2.85 3.06 -5.71
CA ARG A 23 2.27 4.03 -4.76
C ARG A 23 1.91 5.32 -5.47
N GLY A 24 1.01 6.12 -4.88
CA GLY A 24 0.77 7.50 -5.30
C GLY A 24 -0.33 8.19 -4.50
N ALA A 25 -0.76 9.35 -4.97
CA ALA A 25 -1.93 10.05 -4.48
C ALA A 25 -3.23 9.50 -5.06
N TYR A 26 -4.35 9.97 -4.50
CA TYR A 26 -5.69 9.65 -4.96
C TYR A 26 -5.82 9.92 -6.48
N PRO A 27 -6.10 8.89 -7.29
CA PRO A 27 -6.24 9.04 -8.74
C PRO A 27 -7.31 10.04 -9.13
N ARG A 28 -7.01 10.87 -10.12
CA ARG A 28 -7.98 11.73 -10.80
C ARG A 28 -8.07 11.35 -12.27
N GLN A 29 -9.12 11.79 -12.95
CA GLN A 29 -9.37 11.46 -14.36
C GLN A 29 -8.15 11.66 -15.30
N PRO A 30 -7.31 12.71 -15.17
CA PRO A 30 -6.10 12.84 -15.99
C PRO A 30 -5.09 11.69 -15.80
N ASN A 31 -5.14 10.98 -14.67
CA ASN A 31 -4.23 9.90 -14.33
C ASN A 31 -4.64 8.54 -14.88
N PHE A 32 -5.91 8.36 -15.24
CA PHE A 32 -6.49 7.07 -15.58
C PHE A 32 -5.76 6.39 -16.74
N LYS A 33 -5.50 7.13 -17.82
CA LYS A 33 -4.73 6.62 -18.96
C LYS A 33 -3.35 6.12 -18.57
N PHE A 34 -2.68 6.79 -17.62
CA PHE A 34 -1.38 6.32 -17.12
C PHE A 34 -1.53 5.04 -16.31
N LEU A 35 -2.53 4.97 -15.42
CA LEU A 35 -2.75 3.80 -14.58
C LEU A 35 -3.18 2.55 -15.38
N GLU A 36 -3.91 2.73 -16.49
CA GLU A 36 -4.24 1.67 -17.45
C GLU A 36 -2.98 0.96 -17.98
N THR A 37 -1.88 1.69 -18.16
CA THR A 37 -0.60 1.10 -18.63
C THR A 37 -0.01 0.10 -17.63
N LEU A 38 -0.35 0.24 -16.35
CA LEU A 38 0.15 -0.64 -15.28
C LEU A 38 -0.64 -1.95 -15.18
N LYS A 39 -1.79 -2.05 -15.87
CA LYS A 39 -2.68 -3.22 -15.86
C LYS A 39 -2.99 -3.70 -14.43
N LEU A 40 -3.39 -2.74 -13.60
CA LEU A 40 -3.66 -2.97 -12.18
C LEU A 40 -4.76 -4.01 -12.02
N LYS A 41 -4.59 -4.89 -11.04
CA LYS A 41 -5.64 -5.81 -10.59
C LYS A 41 -6.35 -5.26 -9.35
N THR A 42 -5.61 -4.56 -8.50
CA THR A 42 -6.11 -4.09 -7.21
C THR A 42 -5.65 -2.67 -6.92
N ILE A 43 -6.55 -1.86 -6.36
CA ILE A 43 -6.21 -0.57 -5.77
C ILE A 43 -6.56 -0.61 -4.29
N ILE A 44 -5.61 -0.25 -3.43
CA ILE A 44 -5.82 -0.15 -1.98
C ILE A 44 -5.89 1.34 -1.61
N SER A 45 -7.08 1.78 -1.20
CA SER A 45 -7.37 3.17 -0.80
C SER A 45 -7.33 3.32 0.72
N LEU A 46 -6.38 4.11 1.20
CA LEU A 46 -6.18 4.49 2.60
C LEU A 46 -6.79 5.88 2.84
N THR A 47 -8.11 5.97 2.73
CA THR A 47 -8.89 7.22 2.81
C THR A 47 -9.93 7.15 3.92
N PRO A 48 -10.44 8.29 4.43
CA PRO A 48 -11.54 8.28 5.38
C PRO A 48 -12.81 7.67 4.78
N GLU A 49 -13.19 8.09 3.58
CA GLU A 49 -14.37 7.58 2.89
C GLU A 49 -13.99 6.54 1.82
N PRO A 50 -14.85 5.53 1.57
CA PRO A 50 -14.68 4.58 0.47
C PRO A 50 -14.88 5.24 -0.90
N ILE A 51 -14.50 4.53 -1.96
CA ILE A 51 -14.74 4.93 -3.36
C ILE A 51 -15.90 4.10 -3.87
N THR A 52 -17.06 4.75 -4.03
CA THR A 52 -18.33 4.13 -4.42
C THR A 52 -18.96 4.93 -5.56
N SER A 53 -20.03 4.40 -6.16
CA SER A 53 -20.83 5.12 -7.16
C SER A 53 -21.42 6.44 -6.65
N GLU A 54 -21.55 6.62 -5.34
CA GLU A 54 -22.10 7.82 -4.72
C GLU A 54 -21.01 8.85 -4.35
N THR A 55 -19.86 8.37 -3.88
CA THR A 55 -18.79 9.24 -3.35
C THR A 55 -17.85 9.74 -4.44
N ASP A 56 -17.47 8.90 -5.41
CA ASP A 56 -16.70 9.28 -6.60
C ASP A 56 -17.13 8.39 -7.79
N PRO A 57 -18.24 8.73 -8.48
CA PRO A 57 -18.76 7.92 -9.58
C PRO A 57 -17.77 7.77 -10.73
N VAL A 58 -16.95 8.79 -10.99
CA VAL A 58 -16.01 8.80 -12.12
C VAL A 58 -14.88 7.80 -11.88
N PHE A 59 -14.28 7.82 -10.68
CA PHE A 59 -13.23 6.87 -10.34
C PHE A 59 -13.79 5.46 -10.16
N TYR A 60 -14.93 5.32 -9.50
CA TYR A 60 -15.59 4.03 -9.33
C TYR A 60 -15.90 3.36 -10.67
N GLN A 61 -16.54 4.08 -11.60
CA GLN A 61 -16.88 3.55 -12.92
C GLN A 61 -15.62 3.14 -13.71
N TRP A 62 -14.59 3.98 -13.73
CA TRP A 62 -13.33 3.65 -14.40
C TRP A 62 -12.69 2.36 -13.84
N ALA A 63 -12.70 2.18 -12.51
CA ALA A 63 -12.16 0.98 -11.90
C ALA A 63 -12.94 -0.28 -12.30
N GLN A 64 -14.28 -0.19 -12.38
CA GLN A 64 -15.13 -1.29 -12.85
C GLN A 64 -14.84 -1.64 -14.32
N GLU A 65 -14.72 -0.64 -15.20
CA GLU A 65 -14.40 -0.83 -16.62
C GLU A 65 -13.05 -1.52 -16.82
N GLN A 66 -12.07 -1.22 -15.97
CA GLN A 66 -10.75 -1.85 -15.98
C GLN A 66 -10.70 -3.18 -15.20
N SER A 67 -11.82 -3.66 -14.65
CA SER A 67 -11.89 -4.85 -13.79
C SER A 67 -10.94 -4.80 -12.58
N ILE A 68 -10.77 -3.61 -12.01
CA ILE A 68 -9.92 -3.36 -10.84
C ILE A 68 -10.72 -3.61 -9.57
N CYS A 69 -10.18 -4.44 -8.68
CA CYS A 69 -10.70 -4.60 -7.33
C CYS A 69 -10.31 -3.39 -6.47
N LEU A 70 -11.29 -2.57 -6.09
CA LEU A 70 -11.12 -1.48 -5.13
C LEU A 70 -11.23 -2.04 -3.71
N ILE A 71 -10.18 -1.86 -2.92
CA ILE A 71 -10.15 -2.23 -1.50
C ILE A 71 -10.03 -0.94 -0.69
N HIS A 72 -11.04 -0.64 0.12
CA HIS A 72 -11.00 0.49 1.04
C HIS A 72 -10.52 0.04 2.42
N LEU A 73 -9.55 0.76 2.96
CA LEU A 73 -9.03 0.59 4.31
C LEU A 73 -9.15 1.93 5.01
N GLU A 74 -10.21 2.09 5.80
CA GLU A 74 -10.56 3.34 6.46
C GLU A 74 -9.41 3.85 7.34
N CYS A 75 -8.88 5.01 6.98
CA CYS A 75 -7.85 5.69 7.77
C CYS A 75 -8.39 7.02 8.28
N ALA A 76 -8.11 7.33 9.54
CA ALA A 76 -8.50 8.61 10.12
C ALA A 76 -7.94 9.79 9.28
N SER A 77 -8.74 10.84 9.10
CA SER A 77 -8.26 12.12 8.56
C SER A 77 -7.23 12.69 9.52
N GLY A 78 -5.95 12.37 9.31
CA GLY A 78 -4.96 12.73 10.32
C GLY A 78 -4.88 14.25 10.52
N GLY A 79 -4.81 14.65 11.78
CA GLY A 79 -4.83 16.05 12.21
C GLY A 79 -3.69 16.91 11.63
N LYS A 80 -3.78 18.23 11.77
CA LYS A 80 -2.70 19.15 11.36
C LYS A 80 -1.75 19.43 12.55
N GLY A 81 -0.46 19.60 12.29
CA GLY A 81 0.51 20.12 13.27
C GLY A 81 1.42 19.08 13.96
N LYS A 82 2.27 19.56 14.89
CA LYS A 82 3.35 18.80 15.55
C LYS A 82 2.87 17.76 16.59
N LYS A 83 1.60 17.81 17.02
CA LYS A 83 0.97 16.86 17.96
C LYS A 83 -0.02 15.90 17.26
N ARG A 84 0.10 15.73 15.94
CA ARG A 84 -0.75 14.84 15.14
C ARG A 84 -0.57 13.38 15.62
N SER A 85 -1.67 12.72 15.99
CA SER A 85 -1.71 11.27 16.18
C SER A 85 -1.49 10.55 14.84
N VAL A 86 -0.90 9.36 14.88
CA VAL A 86 -0.65 8.62 13.64
C VAL A 86 -1.99 8.17 13.05
N PRO A 87 -2.28 8.48 11.78
CA PRO A 87 -3.59 8.24 11.15
C PRO A 87 -3.84 6.80 10.69
N LEU A 88 -2.92 5.88 11.00
CA LEU A 88 -2.92 4.49 10.55
C LEU A 88 -2.73 3.61 11.78
N ASP A 89 -3.55 2.58 11.93
CA ASP A 89 -3.43 1.60 13.00
C ASP A 89 -2.61 0.38 12.56
N TYR A 90 -2.04 -0.35 13.53
CA TYR A 90 -1.20 -1.52 13.23
C TYR A 90 -1.98 -2.63 12.54
N ASP A 91 -3.20 -2.92 12.98
CA ASP A 91 -4.02 -3.98 12.38
C ASP A 91 -4.37 -3.64 10.93
N LEU A 92 -4.71 -2.37 10.65
CA LEU A 92 -4.97 -1.92 9.29
C LEU A 92 -3.71 -2.01 8.40
N ALA A 93 -2.56 -1.62 8.94
CA ALA A 93 -1.29 -1.77 8.25
C ALA A 93 -0.97 -3.25 7.97
N LEU A 94 -1.21 -4.16 8.93
CA LEU A 94 -1.01 -5.60 8.74
C LEU A 94 -1.94 -6.18 7.67
N THR A 95 -3.21 -5.78 7.66
CA THR A 95 -4.18 -6.14 6.62
C THR A 95 -3.70 -5.68 5.24
N ALA A 96 -3.29 -4.42 5.12
CA ALA A 96 -2.75 -3.88 3.88
C ALA A 96 -1.47 -4.61 3.43
N LEU A 97 -0.54 -4.88 4.35
CA LEU A 97 0.68 -5.65 4.06
C LEU A 97 0.34 -7.05 3.56
N ASN A 98 -0.62 -7.74 4.19
CA ASN A 98 -1.05 -9.06 3.76
C ASN A 98 -1.59 -9.02 2.31
N LEU A 99 -2.33 -7.98 1.93
CA LEU A 99 -2.76 -7.82 0.54
C LEU A 99 -1.56 -7.58 -0.40
N MET A 100 -0.61 -6.74 0.01
CA MET A 100 0.54 -6.33 -0.81
C MET A 100 1.55 -7.44 -1.09
N ILE A 101 1.74 -8.37 -0.15
CA ILE A 101 2.80 -9.39 -0.22
C ILE A 101 2.37 -10.70 -0.90
N HIS A 102 1.16 -10.77 -1.45
CA HIS A 102 0.62 -11.94 -2.14
C HIS A 102 0.37 -11.66 -3.63
N ASN A 103 0.86 -12.55 -4.50
CA ASN A 103 0.80 -12.43 -5.96
C ASN A 103 -0.63 -12.38 -6.49
N LYS A 104 -1.58 -13.04 -5.82
CA LYS A 104 -3.00 -13.03 -6.24
C LYS A 104 -3.60 -11.63 -6.40
N ASN A 105 -3.07 -10.62 -5.71
CA ASN A 105 -3.57 -9.25 -5.75
C ASN A 105 -2.76 -8.35 -6.70
N GLN A 106 -1.63 -8.83 -7.22
CA GLN A 106 -0.73 -8.06 -8.08
C GLN A 106 -1.27 -7.96 -9.52
N PRO A 107 -1.02 -6.84 -10.24
CA PRO A 107 -0.36 -5.61 -9.79
C PRO A 107 -1.24 -4.68 -8.92
N ILE A 108 -0.63 -4.04 -7.92
CA ILE A 108 -1.30 -3.23 -6.89
C ILE A 108 -0.87 -1.76 -6.98
N PHE A 109 -1.83 -0.84 -6.89
CA PHE A 109 -1.55 0.57 -6.61
C PHE A 109 -2.12 0.96 -5.24
N ILE A 110 -1.26 1.46 -4.35
CA ILE A 110 -1.66 1.95 -3.03
C ILE A 110 -1.72 3.48 -3.02
N HIS A 111 -2.74 4.05 -2.41
CA HIS A 111 -2.83 5.50 -2.25
C HIS A 111 -3.52 5.93 -0.96
N CYS A 112 -3.27 7.17 -0.59
CA CYS A 112 -4.14 7.94 0.30
C CYS A 112 -4.55 9.22 -0.44
N LEU A 113 -5.10 10.22 0.25
CA LEU A 113 -5.53 11.47 -0.39
C LEU A 113 -4.42 12.17 -1.22
N ASN A 114 -3.20 12.26 -0.68
CA ASN A 114 -2.08 12.96 -1.33
C ASN A 114 -0.84 12.09 -1.54
N GLY A 115 -0.92 10.77 -1.28
CA GLY A 115 0.19 9.83 -1.43
C GLY A 115 1.38 10.10 -0.52
N GLY A 116 1.20 10.93 0.52
CA GLY A 116 2.24 11.37 1.44
C GLY A 116 2.25 10.52 2.70
N GLN A 117 1.76 11.07 3.82
CA GLN A 117 1.97 10.51 5.16
C GLN A 117 1.47 9.07 5.32
N ILE A 118 0.18 8.81 5.14
CA ILE A 118 -0.42 7.48 5.38
C ILE A 118 0.21 6.42 4.46
N THR A 119 0.33 6.70 3.16
CA THR A 119 0.99 5.80 2.21
C THR A 119 2.46 5.55 2.58
N SER A 120 3.19 6.57 3.04
CA SER A 120 4.59 6.42 3.46
C SER A 120 4.72 5.61 4.75
N LEU A 121 3.78 5.74 5.69
CA LEU A 121 3.74 4.90 6.89
C LEU A 121 3.53 3.43 6.54
N LEU A 122 2.59 3.13 5.65
CA LEU A 122 2.37 1.77 5.19
C LEU A 122 3.61 1.20 4.47
N VAL A 123 4.21 1.97 3.57
CA VAL A 123 5.46 1.56 2.89
C VAL A 123 6.60 1.36 3.88
N ALA A 124 6.72 2.20 4.91
CA ALA A 124 7.73 2.02 5.96
C ALA A 124 7.50 0.74 6.78
N CYS A 125 6.26 0.38 7.07
CA CYS A 125 5.91 -0.91 7.67
C CYS A 125 6.31 -2.09 6.76
N LEU A 126 6.12 -1.96 5.44
CA LEU A 126 6.62 -2.96 4.47
C LEU A 126 8.14 -3.06 4.55
N ARG A 127 8.86 -1.93 4.48
CA ARG A 127 10.34 -1.94 4.54
C ARG A 127 10.87 -2.56 5.84
N LYS A 128 10.16 -2.35 6.95
CA LYS A 128 10.48 -3.02 8.22
C LYS A 128 10.31 -4.54 8.11
N LEU A 129 9.21 -5.02 7.51
CA LEU A 129 9.01 -6.44 7.21
C LEU A 129 10.11 -7.00 6.29
N GLN A 130 10.67 -6.16 5.41
CA GLN A 130 11.80 -6.49 4.54
C GLN A 130 13.18 -6.36 5.21
N PHE A 131 13.24 -6.18 6.53
CA PHE A 131 14.49 -6.03 7.29
C PHE A 131 15.35 -4.82 6.90
N TRP A 132 14.75 -3.75 6.37
CA TRP A 132 15.49 -2.53 6.09
C TRP A 132 15.94 -1.83 7.38
N SER A 133 17.09 -1.15 7.31
CA SER A 133 17.56 -0.30 8.41
C SER A 133 16.62 0.89 8.61
N ALA A 134 16.48 1.36 9.86
CA ALA A 134 15.65 2.53 10.16
C ALA A 134 16.08 3.78 9.37
N ILE A 135 17.39 3.94 9.11
CA ILE A 135 17.93 5.05 8.32
C ILE A 135 17.39 4.98 6.88
N SER A 136 17.47 3.82 6.23
CA SER A 136 16.97 3.61 4.87
C SER A 136 15.45 3.82 4.79
N ILE A 137 14.71 3.29 5.77
CA ILE A 137 13.25 3.45 5.85
C ILE A 137 12.86 4.93 5.91
N PHE A 138 13.48 5.68 6.83
CA PHE A 138 13.13 7.09 7.00
C PHE A 138 13.66 7.98 5.88
N SER A 139 14.76 7.60 5.23
CA SER A 139 15.24 8.28 4.02
C SER A 139 14.24 8.12 2.87
N GLU A 140 13.67 6.93 2.65
CA GLU A 140 12.60 6.75 1.67
C GLU A 140 11.35 7.55 2.06
N PHE A 141 10.97 7.52 3.33
CA PHE A 141 9.77 8.19 3.83
C PHE A 141 9.75 9.70 3.53
N ILE A 142 10.88 10.39 3.75
CA ILE A 142 10.97 11.84 3.56
C ILE A 142 11.00 12.26 2.09
N ASN A 143 11.29 11.35 1.15
CA ASN A 143 11.21 11.64 -0.28
C ASN A 143 9.76 11.87 -0.75
N PHE A 144 8.78 11.36 0.01
CA PHE A 144 7.36 11.45 -0.34
C PHE A 144 6.54 12.30 0.63
N THR A 145 7.17 12.87 1.65
CA THR A 145 6.50 13.69 2.66
C THR A 145 7.26 14.99 2.86
N THR A 146 6.57 16.03 3.31
CA THR A 146 7.22 17.31 3.65
C THR A 146 8.05 17.21 4.93
N ASN A 147 7.65 16.32 5.83
CA ASN A 147 8.23 16.14 7.15
C ASN A 147 7.87 14.76 7.70
N ILE A 148 8.70 14.27 8.60
CA ILE A 148 8.41 13.07 9.40
C ILE A 148 8.38 13.48 10.88
N THR A 149 7.30 13.17 11.57
CA THR A 149 7.12 13.52 12.98
C THR A 149 7.78 12.49 13.90
N VAL A 150 7.95 12.83 15.18
CA VAL A 150 8.40 11.87 16.20
C VAL A 150 7.41 10.71 16.31
N ASN A 151 6.11 10.98 16.22
CA ASN A 151 5.07 9.96 16.28
C ASN A 151 5.17 8.98 15.11
N ASP A 152 5.45 9.46 13.89
CA ASP A 152 5.64 8.59 12.72
C ASP A 152 6.86 7.66 12.93
N ARG A 153 7.97 8.21 13.45
CA ARG A 153 9.17 7.42 13.76
C ARG A 153 8.91 6.37 14.83
N LEU A 154 8.20 6.75 15.90
CA LEU A 154 7.85 5.85 16.99
C LEU A 154 6.90 4.74 16.50
N PHE A 155 5.92 5.08 15.67
CA PHE A 155 5.01 4.13 15.05
C PHE A 155 5.77 3.09 14.22
N VAL A 156 6.60 3.52 13.28
CA VAL A 156 7.40 2.58 12.45
C VAL A 156 8.34 1.75 13.33
N THR A 157 9.01 2.37 14.31
CA THR A 157 9.95 1.67 15.21
C THR A 157 9.24 0.64 16.09
N ASN A 158 8.01 0.92 16.53
CA ASN A 158 7.23 0.06 17.42
C ASN A 158 6.22 -0.84 16.69
N PHE A 159 6.13 -0.73 15.36
CA PHE A 159 5.29 -1.59 14.53
C PHE A 159 5.57 -3.07 14.84
N HIS A 160 4.52 -3.78 15.23
CA HIS A 160 4.55 -5.18 15.63
C HIS A 160 3.23 -5.84 15.24
N GLY A 161 3.22 -7.17 15.25
CA GLY A 161 2.04 -7.95 14.95
C GLY A 161 2.38 -9.24 14.22
N THR A 162 1.36 -9.83 13.61
CA THR A 162 1.46 -11.14 12.96
C THR A 162 1.17 -10.99 11.47
N VAL A 163 2.09 -11.47 10.64
CA VAL A 163 1.92 -11.53 9.18
C VAL A 163 1.74 -12.99 8.79
N LYS A 164 0.65 -13.27 8.09
CA LYS A 164 0.36 -14.58 7.52
C LYS A 164 0.96 -14.67 6.12
N ILE A 165 1.60 -15.77 5.79
CA ILE A 165 2.27 -15.97 4.50
C ILE A 165 1.85 -17.30 3.90
N SER A 166 1.32 -17.28 2.69
CA SER A 166 1.24 -18.49 1.86
C SER A 166 2.56 -18.66 1.10
N SER A 167 3.24 -19.79 1.33
CA SER A 167 4.53 -20.09 0.68
C SER A 167 4.43 -20.16 -0.84
N LYS A 168 3.26 -20.50 -1.41
CA LYS A 168 3.06 -20.57 -2.87
C LYS A 168 2.67 -19.23 -3.48
N ASN A 169 1.96 -18.39 -2.72
CA ASN A 169 1.40 -17.15 -3.22
C ASN A 169 2.23 -15.91 -2.84
N LYS A 170 3.25 -16.04 -1.99
CA LYS A 170 4.13 -14.92 -1.61
C LYS A 170 4.84 -14.30 -2.81
N VAL A 171 4.92 -12.97 -2.83
CA VAL A 171 5.73 -12.23 -3.82
C VAL A 171 7.22 -12.61 -3.74
N PRO A 172 7.91 -12.71 -4.90
CA PRO A 172 9.30 -13.13 -4.95
C PRO A 172 10.24 -12.14 -4.26
N TRP A 173 9.93 -10.84 -4.31
CA TRP A 173 10.78 -9.76 -3.81
C TRP A 173 10.77 -9.60 -2.27
N LEU A 174 9.89 -10.27 -1.52
CA LEU A 174 9.68 -9.95 -0.09
C LEU A 174 10.95 -10.10 0.77
N TRP A 175 11.68 -11.20 0.59
CA TRP A 175 12.79 -11.61 1.45
C TRP A 175 13.96 -12.20 0.64
N VAL A 176 14.22 -11.62 -0.53
CA VAL A 176 15.35 -12.04 -1.37
C VAL A 176 16.65 -11.88 -0.60
N GLY A 177 17.41 -12.96 -0.44
CA GLY A 177 18.68 -12.96 0.30
C GLY A 177 18.54 -12.99 1.82
N VAL A 178 17.33 -13.12 2.37
CA VAL A 178 17.11 -13.24 3.83
C VAL A 178 16.89 -14.69 4.23
N SER A 179 17.59 -15.16 5.26
CA SER A 179 17.47 -16.54 5.73
C SER A 179 16.12 -16.79 6.40
N LYS A 180 15.56 -17.99 6.23
CA LYS A 180 14.29 -18.39 6.89
C LYS A 180 14.39 -18.24 8.41
N HIS A 181 15.53 -18.56 9.00
CA HIS A 181 15.76 -18.39 10.43
C HIS A 181 15.58 -16.93 10.87
N LEU A 182 16.10 -15.94 10.12
CA LEU A 182 15.94 -14.53 10.47
C LEU A 182 14.48 -14.08 10.33
N VAL A 183 13.81 -14.52 9.27
CA VAL A 183 12.37 -14.24 9.02
C VAL A 183 11.51 -14.70 10.20
N MET A 184 11.70 -15.95 10.63
CA MET A 184 10.89 -16.54 11.70
C MET A 184 11.20 -15.96 13.09
N ASN A 185 12.40 -15.39 13.27
CA ASN A 185 12.84 -14.79 14.53
C ASN A 185 12.85 -13.24 14.49
N HIS A 186 12.04 -12.62 13.62
CA HIS A 186 11.99 -11.15 13.56
C HIS A 186 11.56 -10.57 14.93
N PRO A 187 12.30 -9.61 15.51
CA PRO A 187 12.11 -9.18 16.90
C PRO A 187 10.72 -8.66 17.27
N LYS A 188 9.99 -8.08 16.30
CA LYS A 188 8.68 -7.44 16.52
C LYS A 188 7.55 -8.00 15.66
N LEU A 189 7.83 -8.83 14.66
CA LEU A 189 6.84 -9.28 13.68
C LEU A 189 6.88 -10.79 13.68
N LYS A 190 5.75 -11.43 13.98
CA LYS A 190 5.62 -12.87 13.95
C LYS A 190 5.18 -13.28 12.55
N VAL A 191 5.94 -14.13 11.90
CA VAL A 191 5.57 -14.68 10.59
C VAL A 191 4.97 -16.05 10.80
N ILE A 192 3.75 -16.26 10.30
CA ILE A 192 3.05 -17.55 10.35
C ILE A 192 2.83 -18.02 8.92
N GLU A 193 3.31 -19.23 8.61
CA GLU A 193 2.99 -19.89 7.35
C GLU A 193 1.55 -20.42 7.42
N ILE A 194 0.72 -20.11 6.41
CA ILE A 194 -0.66 -20.57 6.30
C ILE A 194 -0.84 -21.44 5.05
N ASP A 195 -1.75 -22.41 5.15
CA ASP A 195 -2.16 -23.22 4.00
C ASP A 195 -3.08 -22.43 3.07
N ASP A 196 -2.96 -22.68 1.76
CA ASP A 196 -3.58 -21.89 0.70
C ASP A 196 -5.13 -21.80 0.80
N ALA A 197 -5.78 -22.77 1.45
CA ALA A 197 -7.22 -22.79 1.66
C ALA A 197 -7.73 -21.67 2.58
N GLN A 198 -6.89 -21.14 3.47
CA GLN A 198 -7.26 -20.07 4.41
C GLN A 198 -6.99 -18.67 3.85
N ASP A 199 -6.22 -18.54 2.78
CA ASP A 199 -5.87 -17.26 2.15
C ASP A 199 -6.99 -16.72 1.24
N GLY A 200 -7.92 -17.58 0.80
CA GLY A 200 -9.01 -17.21 -0.11
C GLY A 200 -10.09 -16.28 0.49
N ASN A 201 -10.26 -16.27 1.81
CA ASN A 201 -11.40 -15.60 2.45
C ASN A 201 -11.25 -14.09 2.62
N ILE A 202 -10.03 -13.58 2.52
CA ILE A 202 -9.71 -12.18 2.86
C ILE A 202 -10.31 -11.22 1.83
N ASN A 203 -10.37 -11.61 0.56
CA ASN A 203 -10.92 -10.74 -0.49
C ASN A 203 -12.46 -10.67 -0.46
N ALA A 204 -13.15 -11.62 0.18
CA ALA A 204 -14.62 -11.60 0.28
C ALA A 204 -15.13 -10.63 1.35
N GLU A 205 -14.30 -10.27 2.33
CA GLU A 205 -14.68 -9.37 3.44
C GLU A 205 -14.55 -7.88 3.11
N PHE A 206 -13.79 -7.52 2.06
CA PHE A 206 -13.52 -6.12 1.68
C PHE A 206 -14.14 -5.70 0.34
N VAL A 207 -14.92 -6.58 -0.29
CA VAL A 207 -15.69 -6.31 -1.51
C VAL A 207 -17.16 -6.22 -1.11
N ASN A 208 -17.54 -5.08 -0.52
CA ASN A 208 -18.92 -4.60 -0.42
C ASN A 208 -18.90 -3.08 -0.49
#